data_AF-A0A3B3V886-F1
#
_entry.id   AF-A0A3B3V886-F1
#
_cell.length_a   1.000
_cell.length_b   1.000
_cell.length_c   1.000
_cell.angle_alpha   90.00
_cell.angle_beta   90.00
_cell.angle_gamma   90.00
#
_symmetry.space_group_name_H-M   'P 1'
#
loop_
_entity.id
_entity.type
_entity.pdbx_description
1 polymer ?
#
loop_
_entity_poly.entity_id
_entity_poly.type
_entity_poly.pdbx_seq_one_letter_code
_entity_poly.pdbx_strand_id
1 'polypeptide(L)'
;MLGLDFIFKHILIILPQTFFFFFKKHASLLRACADGGANQLHNITAGDRDNFLPDYISGDFDSITPEVKAFYADKGCELIETADQDLTDYTKCLVKMLEEIRRRKLQVNYTLLHFRHAFHPAPVSK
;
A
#
# COMPACT_ATOMS: atom_id res chain seq x y z
N MET A 1 -12.49 -16.47 -32.85
CA MET A 1 -11.09 -16.02 -33.10
C MET A 1 -11.20 -14.54 -33.40
N LEU A 2 -10.89 -13.56 -32.54
CA LEU A 2 -10.04 -13.43 -31.35
C LEU A 2 -10.87 -12.64 -30.30
N GLY A 3 -10.96 -13.10 -29.06
CA GLY A 3 -10.18 -12.49 -27.98
C GLY A 3 -10.98 -11.36 -27.32
N LEU A 4 -11.89 -11.70 -26.40
CA LEU A 4 -12.45 -10.72 -25.47
C LEU A 4 -11.25 -10.12 -24.70
N ASP A 5 -10.91 -8.88 -25.03
CA ASP A 5 -9.87 -8.09 -24.39
C ASP A 5 -10.18 -7.93 -22.89
N PHE A 6 -9.71 -8.90 -22.11
CA PHE A 6 -9.67 -8.90 -20.65
C PHE A 6 -8.58 -7.89 -20.21
N ILE A 7 -8.89 -6.59 -20.28
CA ILE A 7 -8.06 -5.58 -19.60
C ILE A 7 -8.63 -5.38 -18.19
N PHE A 8 -8.30 -6.33 -17.31
CA PHE A 8 -8.58 -6.23 -15.88
C PHE A 8 -7.33 -5.68 -15.20
N LYS A 9 -7.45 -4.52 -14.56
CA LYS A 9 -6.34 -3.92 -13.82
C LYS A 9 -6.67 -3.85 -12.34
N HIS A 10 -5.73 -4.35 -11.53
CA HIS A 10 -5.84 -4.47 -10.08
C HIS A 10 -5.24 -3.23 -9.39
N ILE A 11 -5.84 -2.83 -8.27
CA ILE A 11 -5.29 -1.88 -7.31
C ILE A 11 -4.92 -2.64 -6.03
N LEU A 12 -3.75 -2.36 -5.46
CA LEU A 12 -3.20 -3.14 -4.34
C LEU A 12 -2.80 -2.24 -3.17
N ILE A 13 -3.38 -2.53 -2.00
CA ILE A 13 -3.01 -2.00 -0.69
C ILE A 13 -2.29 -3.12 0.08
N ILE A 14 -1.02 -2.92 0.42
CA ILE A 14 -0.23 -3.91 1.19
C ILE A 14 -0.18 -3.56 2.67
N LEU A 15 -0.55 -4.54 3.50
CA LEU A 15 -0.04 -4.83 4.85
C LEU A 15 0.46 -6.30 4.86
N PRO A 16 1.08 -6.87 5.90
CA PRO A 16 2.10 -7.91 5.76
C PRO A 16 1.51 -9.32 5.54
N GLN A 17 1.85 -9.98 4.44
CA GLN A 17 3.08 -10.79 4.31
C GLN A 17 3.10 -11.67 3.05
N THR A 18 2.06 -11.76 2.21
CA THR A 18 2.01 -12.88 1.25
C THR A 18 1.44 -12.62 -0.15
N PHE A 19 1.55 -11.42 -0.74
CA PHE A 19 1.32 -11.28 -2.19
C PHE A 19 2.32 -10.33 -2.87
N PHE A 20 3.51 -10.87 -3.12
CA PHE A 20 4.65 -10.20 -3.76
C PHE A 20 4.46 -9.96 -5.27
N PHE A 21 3.68 -10.81 -5.97
CA PHE A 21 3.66 -10.79 -7.44
C PHE A 21 2.94 -9.57 -8.04
N PHE A 22 1.89 -9.07 -7.36
CA PHE A 22 1.03 -8.01 -7.90
C PHE A 22 1.53 -6.58 -7.61
N PHE A 23 2.55 -6.41 -6.77
CA PHE A 23 3.09 -5.08 -6.43
C PHE A 23 4.21 -4.63 -7.37
N LYS A 24 4.63 -5.48 -8.31
CA LYS A 24 5.54 -5.07 -9.37
C LYS A 24 4.94 -3.90 -10.15
N LYS A 25 5.79 -2.92 -10.48
CA LYS A 25 5.44 -1.68 -11.19
C LYS A 25 4.54 -1.86 -12.42
N HIS A 26 4.60 -3.01 -13.08
CA HIS A 26 3.83 -3.28 -14.30
C HIS A 26 2.53 -4.05 -14.07
N ALA A 27 2.23 -4.49 -12.85
CA ALA A 27 1.11 -5.40 -12.55
C ALA A 27 -0.10 -4.71 -11.90
N SER A 28 0.00 -3.42 -11.53
CA SER A 28 -1.08 -2.67 -10.87
C SER A 28 -1.16 -1.23 -11.39
N LEU A 29 -2.36 -0.64 -11.29
CA LEU A 29 -2.63 0.74 -11.70
C LEU A 29 -2.24 1.78 -10.65
N LEU A 30 -2.33 1.38 -9.38
CA LEU A 30 -2.11 2.22 -8.24
C LEU A 30 -1.68 1.33 -7.06
N ARG A 31 -0.63 1.75 -6.38
CA ARG A 31 0.00 1.07 -5.26
C ARG A 31 0.16 2.05 -4.12
N ALA A 32 -0.26 1.64 -2.93
CA ALA A 32 -0.21 2.49 -1.75
C ALA A 32 0.26 1.69 -0.53
N CYS A 33 0.96 2.38 0.37
CA CYS A 33 1.22 1.89 1.72
C CYS A 33 0.56 2.82 2.74
N ALA A 34 -0.03 2.23 3.78
CA ALA A 34 -0.45 2.95 4.96
C ALA A 34 0.69 2.91 5.99
N ASP A 35 1.25 4.06 6.31
CA ASP A 35 2.31 4.30 7.29
C ASP A 35 3.33 3.14 7.45
N GLY A 36 3.32 2.42 8.57
CA GLY A 36 4.24 1.31 8.87
C GLY A 36 4.20 0.14 7.87
N GLY A 37 3.19 0.06 7.00
CA GLY A 37 3.16 -0.83 5.85
C GLY A 37 4.32 -0.60 4.89
N ALA A 38 4.84 0.63 4.81
CA ALA A 38 6.02 0.95 4.01
C ALA A 38 7.29 0.27 4.53
N ASN A 39 7.46 0.14 5.85
CA ASN A 39 8.58 -0.60 6.45
C ASN A 39 8.56 -2.07 6.02
N GLN A 40 7.38 -2.67 6.03
CA GLN A 40 7.21 -4.06 5.66
C GLN A 40 7.52 -4.26 4.18
N LEU A 41 6.97 -3.41 3.31
CA LEU A 41 7.28 -3.43 1.89
C LEU A 41 8.78 -3.31 1.65
N HIS A 42 9.44 -2.36 2.32
CA HIS A 42 10.88 -2.14 2.22
C HIS A 42 11.72 -3.37 2.65
N ASN A 43 11.25 -4.07 3.68
CA ASN A 43 11.92 -5.25 4.22
C ASN A 43 11.73 -6.49 3.32
N ILE A 44 10.50 -6.77 2.87
CA ILE A 44 10.21 -7.96 2.05
C ILE A 44 10.73 -7.84 0.62
N THR A 45 11.02 -6.63 0.15
CA THR A 45 11.58 -6.35 -1.19
C THR A 45 13.08 -6.09 -1.16
N ALA A 46 13.76 -6.42 -0.06
CA ALA A 46 15.21 -6.30 0.05
C ALA A 46 15.90 -7.03 -1.12
N GLY A 47 16.77 -6.31 -1.84
CA GLY A 47 17.43 -6.80 -3.06
C GLY A 47 16.74 -6.44 -4.38
N ASP A 48 15.48 -5.96 -4.37
CA ASP A 48 14.74 -5.60 -5.59
C ASP A 48 13.79 -4.39 -5.41
N ARG A 49 14.06 -3.52 -4.43
CA ARG A 49 13.15 -2.44 -3.98
C ARG A 49 12.67 -1.50 -5.10
N ASP A 50 13.51 -1.24 -6.09
CA ASP A 50 13.21 -0.33 -7.21
C ASP A 50 12.04 -0.83 -8.09
N ASN A 51 11.75 -2.14 -8.07
CA ASN A 51 10.62 -2.71 -8.78
C ASN A 51 9.30 -2.67 -7.99
N PHE A 52 9.36 -2.26 -6.72
CA PHE A 52 8.25 -2.29 -5.76
C PHE A 52 7.98 -0.93 -5.12
N LEU A 53 8.17 0.16 -5.87
CA LEU A 53 7.89 1.50 -5.36
C LEU A 53 6.38 1.77 -5.31
N PRO A 54 5.78 2.13 -4.15
CA PRO A 54 4.40 2.60 -4.12
C PRO A 54 4.27 3.93 -4.87
N ASP A 55 3.06 4.25 -5.33
CA ASP A 55 2.77 5.56 -5.90
C ASP A 55 2.67 6.62 -4.80
N TYR A 56 2.10 6.24 -3.64
CA TYR A 56 2.09 7.08 -2.45
C TYR A 56 2.14 6.27 -1.14
N ILE A 57 2.54 6.93 -0.07
CA ILE A 57 2.47 6.47 1.32
C ILE A 57 1.66 7.48 2.11
N SER A 58 0.63 7.03 2.81
CA SER A 58 -0.23 7.89 3.63
C SER A 58 -0.29 7.45 5.08
N GLY A 59 -0.33 8.40 6.01
CA GLY A 59 -0.47 8.13 7.44
C GLY A 59 -0.13 9.36 8.28
N ASP A 60 -0.19 9.26 9.60
CA ASP A 60 0.41 10.26 10.50
C ASP A 60 1.93 10.10 10.66
N PHE A 61 2.48 9.01 10.12
CA PHE A 61 3.92 8.72 10.07
C PHE A 61 4.54 8.44 11.44
N ASP A 62 3.77 7.91 12.38
CA ASP A 62 4.27 7.47 13.68
C ASP A 62 4.93 6.07 13.63
N SER A 63 4.59 5.28 12.61
CA SER A 63 4.99 3.88 12.47
C SER A 63 6.08 3.66 11.42
N ILE A 64 6.12 4.45 10.34
CA ILE A 64 7.19 4.40 9.34
C ILE A 64 8.52 4.87 9.94
N THR A 65 9.62 4.15 9.66
CA THR A 65 10.93 4.59 10.14
C THR A 65 11.44 5.76 9.29
N PRO A 66 12.25 6.68 9.87
CA PRO A 66 12.82 7.80 9.12
C PRO A 66 13.64 7.37 7.90
N GLU A 67 14.39 6.27 8.02
CA GLU A 67 15.19 5.70 6.92
C GLU A 67 14.30 5.24 5.75
N VAL A 68 13.24 4.50 6.05
CA VAL A 68 12.31 4.00 5.02
C VAL A 68 11.54 5.15 4.38
N LYS A 69 11.10 6.12 5.19
CA LYS A 69 10.43 7.35 4.70
C LYS A 69 11.35 8.12 3.74
N ALA A 70 12.61 8.32 4.12
CA ALA A 70 13.61 8.99 3.29
C ALA A 70 13.89 8.23 1.99
N PHE A 71 14.00 6.90 2.05
CA PHE A 71 14.18 6.05 0.86
C PHE A 71 13.05 6.26 -0.16
N TYR A 72 11.78 6.18 0.27
CA TYR A 72 10.67 6.33 -0.66
C TYR A 72 10.51 7.77 -1.16
N ALA A 73 10.82 8.78 -0.35
CA ALA A 73 10.85 10.17 -0.78
C ALA A 73 11.88 10.40 -1.90
N ASP A 74 13.09 9.87 -1.74
CA ASP A 74 14.16 9.94 -2.75
C ASP A 74 13.77 9.25 -4.07
N LYS A 75 13.00 8.18 -3.99
CA LYS A 75 12.47 7.44 -5.15
C LYS A 75 11.26 8.09 -5.81
N GLY A 76 10.82 9.26 -5.34
CA GLY A 76 9.71 10.03 -5.90
C GLY A 76 8.32 9.51 -5.50
N CYS A 77 8.24 8.75 -4.42
CA CYS A 77 6.95 8.35 -3.84
C CYS A 77 6.29 9.55 -3.14
N GLU A 78 5.00 9.75 -3.37
CA GLU A 78 4.26 10.83 -2.73
C GLU A 78 3.99 10.50 -1.25
N LEU A 79 4.39 11.38 -0.33
CA LEU A 79 4.12 11.24 1.11
C LEU A 79 2.94 12.14 1.50
N ILE A 80 1.84 11.52 1.94
CA ILE A 80 0.58 12.21 2.24
C ILE A 80 0.32 12.11 3.75
N GLU A 81 0.55 13.20 4.47
CA GLU A 81 0.27 13.25 5.90
C GLU A 81 -1.24 13.31 6.15
N THR A 82 -1.75 12.46 7.04
CA THR A 82 -3.17 12.40 7.38
C THR A 82 -3.36 12.57 8.89
N ALA A 83 -3.60 13.81 9.32
CA ALA A 83 -3.72 14.20 10.73
C ALA A 83 -5.05 13.81 11.40
N ASP A 84 -6.00 13.24 10.66
CA ASP A 84 -7.29 12.80 11.21
C ASP A 84 -7.07 11.58 12.12
N GLN A 85 -7.38 11.74 13.41
CA GLN A 85 -7.21 10.71 14.45
C GLN A 85 -8.51 9.94 14.72
N ASP A 86 -9.63 10.31 14.09
CA ASP A 86 -10.90 9.59 14.24
C ASP A 86 -10.95 8.33 13.35
N LEU A 87 -10.03 8.23 12.39
CA LEU A 87 -9.94 7.15 11.41
C LEU A 87 -8.54 6.51 11.42
N THR A 88 -8.49 5.19 11.33
CA THR A 88 -7.23 4.45 11.18
C THR A 88 -6.52 4.81 9.87
N ASP A 89 -5.18 4.73 9.82
CA ASP A 89 -4.43 4.99 8.57
C ASP A 89 -4.85 4.12 7.41
N TYR A 90 -5.39 2.93 7.70
CA TYR A 90 -6.01 2.08 6.71
C TYR A 90 -7.23 2.74 6.04
N THR A 91 -8.16 3.26 6.84
CA THR A 91 -9.36 3.94 6.33
C THR A 91 -8.97 5.21 5.58
N LYS A 92 -8.01 5.98 6.11
CA LYS A 92 -7.49 7.20 5.46
C LYS A 92 -6.84 6.88 4.11
N CYS A 93 -6.03 5.83 4.04
CA CYS A 93 -5.41 5.36 2.80
C CYS A 93 -6.44 4.92 1.75
N LEU A 94 -7.50 4.22 2.17
CA LEU A 94 -8.61 3.83 1.31
C LEU A 94 -9.38 5.03 0.74
N VAL A 95 -9.70 6.01 1.58
CA VAL A 95 -10.36 7.25 1.13
C VAL A 95 -9.50 7.93 0.07
N LYS A 96 -8.19 8.06 0.33
CA LYS A 96 -7.26 8.67 -0.61
C LYS A 96 -7.14 7.89 -1.92
N MET A 97 -7.16 6.57 -1.84
CA MET A 97 -7.17 5.70 -3.01
C MET A 97 -8.39 5.95 -3.89
N LEU A 98 -9.58 6.08 -3.30
CA LEU A 98 -10.81 6.37 -4.03
C LEU A 98 -10.76 7.75 -4.71
N GLU A 99 -10.19 8.76 -4.05
CA GLU A 99 -9.95 10.07 -4.66
C GLU A 99 -9.03 9.96 -5.88
N GLU A 100 -7.92 9.23 -5.76
CA GLU A 100 -6.95 9.05 -6.85
C GLU A 100 -7.54 8.28 -8.03
N ILE A 101 -8.36 7.25 -7.77
CA ILE A 101 -9.10 6.51 -8.82
C ILE A 101 -10.02 7.46 -9.58
N ARG A 102 -10.79 8.30 -8.87
CA ARG A 102 -11.70 9.28 -9.49
C ARG A 102 -10.94 10.34 -10.28
N ARG A 103 -9.87 10.88 -9.68
CA ARG A 103 -9.02 11.94 -10.28
C ARG A 103 -8.36 11.47 -11.56
N ARG A 104 -7.81 10.26 -11.57
CA ARG A 104 -7.12 9.65 -12.71
C ARG A 104 -8.07 8.93 -13.69
N LYS A 105 -9.38 8.89 -13.39
CA LYS A 105 -10.41 8.17 -14.17
C LYS A 105 -10.03 6.71 -14.44
N LEU A 106 -9.50 6.03 -13.43
CA LEU A 106 -9.08 4.64 -13.54
C LEU A 106 -10.29 3.71 -13.57
N GLN A 107 -10.28 2.74 -14.50
CA GLN A 107 -11.21 1.62 -14.45
C GLN A 107 -10.62 0.52 -13.56
N VAL A 108 -11.31 0.22 -12.47
CA VAL A 108 -10.84 -0.68 -11.42
C VAL A 108 -11.86 -1.78 -11.22
N ASN A 109 -11.43 -3.03 -11.36
CA ASN A 109 -12.31 -4.18 -11.28
C ASN A 109 -12.23 -4.84 -9.89
N TYR A 110 -11.04 -4.81 -9.27
CA TYR A 110 -10.79 -5.40 -7.96
C TYR A 110 -9.76 -4.56 -7.18
N THR A 111 -10.02 -4.37 -5.89
CA THR A 111 -9.04 -3.85 -4.93
C THR A 111 -8.55 -5.01 -4.08
N LEU A 112 -7.25 -5.30 -4.13
CA LEU A 112 -6.62 -6.29 -3.29
C LEU A 112 -6.12 -5.61 -2.01
N LEU A 113 -6.67 -6.06 -0.88
CA LEU A 113 -6.38 -5.56 0.45
C LEU A 113 -5.65 -6.66 1.22
N HIS A 114 -4.42 -6.40 1.63
CA HIS A 114 -3.69 -7.33 2.47
C HIS A 114 -3.69 -6.82 3.92
N PHE A 115 -4.08 -7.67 4.87
CA PHE A 115 -4.07 -7.37 6.30
C PHE A 115 -3.14 -8.33 7.04
N ARG A 116 -2.53 -7.87 8.15
CA ARG A 116 -2.01 -8.81 9.17
C ARG A 116 -3.17 -9.18 10.08
N HIS A 117 -3.32 -10.45 10.38
CA HIS A 117 -4.04 -10.85 11.56
C HIS A 117 -3.15 -10.51 12.77
N ALA A 118 -3.53 -9.52 13.58
CA ALA A 118 -2.89 -9.28 14.86
C ALA A 118 -3.39 -10.37 15.82
N PHE A 119 -2.63 -11.46 15.99
CA PHE A 119 -2.87 -12.35 17.11
C PHE A 119 -2.40 -11.61 18.38
N HIS A 120 -3.33 -11.03 19.12
CA HIS A 120 -3.10 -10.70 20.52
C HIS A 120 -3.29 -12.01 21.31
N PRO A 121 -2.23 -12.67 21.82
CA PRO A 121 -2.44 -13.66 22.85
C PRO A 121 -3.14 -12.97 24.01
N ALA A 122 -4.28 -13.51 24.46
CA ALA A 122 -4.94 -13.04 25.67
C ALA A 122 -3.89 -12.97 26.81
N PRO A 123 -3.93 -11.93 27.66
CA PRO A 123 -3.01 -11.87 28.79
C PRO A 123 -3.16 -13.15 29.59
N VAL A 124 -2.06 -13.88 29.75
CA VAL A 124 -2.02 -15.06 30.63
C VAL A 124 -2.27 -14.51 32.04
N SER A 125 -3.47 -14.78 32.57
CA SER A 125 -3.78 -14.54 33.97
C SER A 125 -2.76 -15.31 34.81
N LYS A 126 -1.98 -14.59 35.60
CA LYS A 126 -1.17 -15.19 36.67
C LYS A 126 -2.07 -15.82 37.73
#